data_AF-X1AKW4-F1
#
_entry.id   AF-X1AKW4-F1
#
_cell.length_a   1.000
_cell.length_b   1.000
_cell.length_c   1.000
_cell.angle_alpha   90.00
_cell.angle_beta   90.00
_cell.angle_gamma   90.00
#
_symmetry.space_group_name_H-M   'P 1'
#
loop_
_entity.id
_entity.type
_entity.pdbx_description
1 polymer ?
#
loop_
_entity_poly.entity_id
_entity_poly.type
_entity_poly.pdbx_seq_one_letter_code
_entity_poly.pdbx_strand_id
1 'polypeptide(L)'
;MAFGVDSDFWAFADTAGAILLQSSTLTPVKTVADCIDSNGDVSAATVYDSFIEYSATYKSCSDTALVFVDTGITFQLGTVISSKVITGIDVTTSNTDRPEITISGRTCTIADSLVHKYDMSDLEIAGVRKATPIGVTADTDVAVTGSTASATVSTAVVLDSDGAFACMDVYGGRVEATTDLAGCGADPGAAADTGWTISGGPSDAQENTGYSTGSITVFKNISQDT
;
A
#
# COMPACT_ATOMS: atom_id res chain seq x y z
N MET A 1 -16.82 10.79 -6.34
CA MET A 1 -17.05 9.56 -5.56
C MET A 1 -17.90 8.60 -6.39
N ALA A 2 -17.58 7.30 -6.37
CA ALA A 2 -18.41 6.27 -6.99
C ALA A 2 -19.75 6.08 -6.24
N PHE A 3 -20.76 5.53 -6.91
CA PHE A 3 -22.07 5.30 -6.31
C PHE A 3 -22.00 4.24 -5.20
N GLY A 4 -22.51 4.57 -4.01
CA GLY A 4 -22.53 3.65 -2.85
C GLY A 4 -21.27 3.66 -1.98
N VAL A 5 -20.39 4.66 -2.12
CA VAL A 5 -19.23 4.83 -1.24
C VAL A 5 -19.47 5.99 -0.29
N ASP A 6 -19.43 5.70 1.02
CA ASP A 6 -19.96 6.61 2.04
C ASP A 6 -18.94 7.64 2.55
N SER A 7 -17.62 7.39 2.44
CA SER A 7 -16.62 8.31 3.00
C SER A 7 -15.23 8.18 2.36
N ASP A 8 -14.64 9.32 1.99
CA ASP A 8 -13.20 9.42 1.72
C ASP A 8 -12.45 9.65 3.05
N PHE A 9 -11.85 8.60 3.61
CA PHE A 9 -11.14 8.70 4.89
C PHE A 9 -9.87 9.55 4.83
N TRP A 10 -9.26 9.63 3.65
CA TRP A 10 -7.96 10.26 3.46
C TRP A 10 -8.07 11.62 2.74
N ALA A 11 -9.25 11.97 2.22
CA ALA A 11 -9.45 13.12 1.33
C ALA A 11 -8.54 13.07 0.08
N PHE A 12 -8.11 11.87 -0.31
CA PHE A 12 -7.20 11.69 -1.45
C PHE A 12 -7.89 11.95 -2.79
N ALA A 13 -9.19 11.69 -2.90
CA ALA A 13 -9.96 11.97 -4.11
C ALA A 13 -10.13 13.47 -4.39
N ASP A 14 -10.04 14.32 -3.35
CA ASP A 14 -10.12 15.78 -3.47
C ASP A 14 -8.83 16.41 -4.01
N THR A 15 -7.79 15.60 -4.19
CA THR A 15 -6.52 16.00 -4.81
C THR A 15 -6.72 16.20 -6.31
N ALA A 16 -7.01 17.44 -6.71
CA ALA A 16 -7.08 17.93 -8.08
C ALA A 16 -7.84 17.04 -9.10
N GLY A 17 -9.10 16.69 -8.81
CA GLY A 17 -10.11 16.26 -9.82
C GLY A 17 -9.81 15.03 -10.68
N ALA A 18 -8.66 14.39 -10.48
CA ALA A 18 -8.09 13.35 -11.32
C ALA A 18 -8.14 11.97 -10.65
N ILE A 19 -8.71 11.86 -9.46
CA ILE A 19 -8.74 10.66 -8.64
C ILE A 19 -10.18 10.41 -8.18
N LEU A 20 -10.66 9.19 -8.35
CA LEU A 20 -12.02 8.81 -7.97
C LEU A 20 -12.00 7.71 -6.93
N LEU A 21 -12.54 8.00 -5.76
CA LEU A 21 -12.83 7.00 -4.72
C LEU A 21 -13.76 5.90 -5.28
N GLN A 22 -13.28 4.66 -5.24
CA GLN A 22 -13.99 3.44 -5.69
C GLN A 22 -14.63 2.69 -4.53
N SER A 23 -13.96 2.62 -3.38
CA SER A 23 -14.45 1.91 -2.21
C SER A 23 -13.82 2.46 -0.93
N SER A 24 -14.49 2.23 0.19
CA SER A 24 -14.01 2.59 1.52
C SER A 24 -14.49 1.54 2.52
N THR A 25 -13.58 0.99 3.31
CA THR A 25 -13.87 -0.02 4.33
C THR A 25 -13.37 0.42 5.68
N LEU A 26 -14.19 0.21 6.70
CA LEU A 26 -13.88 0.45 8.10
C LEU A 26 -13.97 -0.87 8.85
N THR A 27 -12.87 -1.28 9.48
CA THR A 27 -12.80 -2.55 10.21
C THR A 27 -12.45 -2.28 11.68
N PRO A 28 -13.39 -2.49 12.61
CA PRO A 28 -13.06 -2.48 14.04
C PRO A 28 -12.19 -3.70 14.37
N VAL A 29 -10.99 -3.45 14.89
CA VAL A 29 -10.06 -4.47 15.34
C VAL A 29 -10.03 -4.46 16.87
N LYS A 30 -10.09 -5.65 17.47
CA LYS A 30 -9.98 -5.84 18.92
C LYS A 30 -9.10 -7.03 19.25
N THR A 31 -8.20 -6.86 20.20
CA THR A 31 -7.47 -7.97 20.82
C THR A 31 -8.14 -8.31 22.13
N VAL A 32 -8.59 -9.55 22.26
CA VAL A 32 -9.32 -10.05 23.43
C VAL A 32 -8.56 -11.23 24.02
N ALA A 33 -8.37 -11.26 25.34
CA ALA A 33 -8.01 -12.49 26.03
C ALA A 33 -9.24 -13.07 26.72
N ASP A 34 -9.50 -14.34 26.42
CA ASP A 34 -10.64 -15.08 26.91
C ASP A 34 -10.21 -16.13 27.93
N CYS A 35 -10.99 -16.24 29.01
CA CYS A 35 -10.96 -17.37 29.92
C CYS A 35 -12.07 -18.34 29.52
N ILE A 36 -11.70 -19.51 29.02
CA ILE A 36 -12.63 -20.55 28.59
C ILE A 36 -12.91 -21.47 29.77
N ASP A 37 -14.19 -21.77 30.04
CA ASP A 37 -14.60 -22.69 31.08
C ASP A 37 -14.44 -24.17 30.67
N SER A 38 -14.78 -25.07 31.59
CA SER A 38 -14.70 -26.52 31.37
C SER A 38 -15.66 -27.06 30.30
N ASN A 39 -16.64 -26.27 29.87
CA ASN A 39 -17.59 -26.64 28.83
C ASN A 39 -17.18 -26.11 27.45
N GLY A 40 -16.10 -25.32 27.38
CA GLY A 40 -15.65 -24.68 26.15
C GLY A 40 -16.26 -23.30 25.90
N ASP A 41 -17.00 -22.75 26.86
CA ASP A 41 -17.63 -21.44 26.76
C ASP A 41 -16.73 -20.33 27.32
N VAL A 42 -16.83 -19.11 26.79
CA VAL A 42 -16.09 -17.95 27.32
C VAL A 42 -16.72 -17.50 28.64
N SER A 43 -16.02 -17.73 29.75
CA SER A 43 -16.44 -17.40 31.12
C SER A 43 -16.14 -15.94 31.48
N ALA A 44 -15.03 -15.40 30.99
CA ALA A 44 -14.64 -14.01 31.15
C ALA A 44 -13.77 -13.57 29.97
N ALA A 45 -13.88 -12.30 29.57
CA ALA A 45 -13.09 -11.74 28.48
C ALA A 45 -12.54 -10.37 28.90
N THR A 46 -11.32 -10.06 28.49
CA THR A 46 -10.72 -8.72 28.65
C THR A 46 -10.22 -8.23 27.29
N VAL A 47 -10.68 -7.07 26.86
CA VAL A 47 -10.20 -6.41 25.64
C VAL A 47 -8.98 -5.59 25.99
N TYR A 48 -7.85 -5.86 25.35
CA TYR A 48 -6.56 -5.20 25.62
C TYR A 48 -6.23 -4.11 24.61
N ASP A 49 -6.68 -4.26 23.37
CA ASP A 49 -6.45 -3.28 22.32
C ASP A 49 -7.71 -3.15 21.47
N SER A 50 -8.08 -1.92 21.13
CA SER A 50 -9.15 -1.66 20.18
C SER A 50 -8.84 -0.43 19.35
N PHE A 51 -8.75 -0.63 18.04
CA PHE A 51 -8.63 0.44 17.06
C PHE A 51 -9.53 0.17 15.87
N ILE A 52 -9.67 1.19 15.05
CA ILE A 52 -10.32 1.07 13.76
C ILE A 52 -9.24 1.13 12.69
N GLU A 53 -9.25 0.14 11.80
CA GLU A 53 -8.54 0.17 10.53
C GLU A 53 -9.42 0.79 9.45
N TYR A 54 -8.78 1.60 8.62
CA TYR A 54 -9.39 2.31 7.51
C TYR A 54 -8.66 1.91 6.24
N SER A 55 -9.42 1.56 5.21
CA SER A 55 -8.88 1.32 3.88
C SER A 55 -9.78 1.99 2.85
N ALA A 56 -9.19 2.69 1.89
CA ALA A 56 -9.93 3.29 0.79
C ALA A 56 -9.18 3.08 -0.52
N THR A 57 -9.91 2.64 -1.55
CA THR A 57 -9.36 2.40 -2.89
C THR A 57 -9.81 3.52 -3.81
N TYR A 58 -8.87 4.02 -4.59
CA TYR A 58 -8.99 5.13 -5.51
C TYR A 58 -8.54 4.67 -6.89
N LYS A 59 -9.12 5.28 -7.93
CA LYS A 59 -8.74 5.02 -9.32
C LYS A 59 -8.36 6.33 -9.99
N SER A 60 -7.22 6.34 -10.67
CA SER A 60 -6.86 7.48 -11.50
C SER A 60 -7.88 7.66 -12.62
N CYS A 61 -8.25 8.90 -12.87
CA CYS A 61 -9.15 9.35 -13.93
C CYS A 61 -8.47 10.32 -14.90
N SER A 62 -7.20 10.64 -14.70
CA SER A 62 -6.42 11.51 -15.59
C SER A 62 -5.14 10.82 -16.06
N ASP A 63 -4.55 11.34 -17.13
CA ASP A 63 -3.25 10.87 -17.65
C ASP A 63 -2.05 11.45 -16.90
N THR A 64 -2.29 12.29 -15.89
CA THR A 64 -1.26 12.89 -15.04
C THR A 64 -0.63 11.81 -14.14
N ALA A 65 0.68 11.86 -13.94
CA ALA A 65 1.34 11.01 -12.95
C ALA A 65 0.71 11.21 -11.56
N LEU A 66 0.54 10.10 -10.85
CA LEU A 66 0.12 10.07 -9.47
C LEU A 66 1.38 10.16 -8.63
N VAL A 67 1.47 11.26 -7.89
CA VAL A 67 2.56 11.52 -6.95
C VAL A 67 1.97 11.56 -5.55
N PHE A 68 2.58 10.82 -4.63
CA PHE A 68 2.12 10.76 -3.24
C PHE A 68 2.65 11.92 -2.39
N VAL A 69 3.73 12.57 -2.84
CA VAL A 69 4.39 13.68 -2.14
C VAL A 69 4.74 14.79 -3.14
N ASP A 70 4.16 15.98 -2.96
CA ASP A 70 4.47 17.20 -3.72
C ASP A 70 4.17 18.44 -2.85
N THR A 71 4.46 19.65 -3.33
CA THR A 71 4.34 20.95 -2.66
C THR A 71 2.97 21.23 -2.03
N GLY A 72 1.92 20.51 -2.44
CA GLY A 72 0.57 20.58 -1.83
C GLY A 72 -0.08 19.21 -1.55
N ILE A 73 0.67 18.12 -1.67
CA ILE A 73 0.16 16.74 -1.57
C ILE A 73 1.10 15.99 -0.61
N THR A 74 0.58 15.45 0.48
CA THR A 74 1.42 14.73 1.45
C THR A 74 0.70 13.47 1.91
N PHE A 75 0.79 12.43 1.09
CA PHE A 75 0.24 11.10 1.34
C PHE A 75 1.39 10.10 1.44
N GLN A 76 2.27 10.32 2.41
CA GLN A 76 3.35 9.40 2.72
C GLN A 76 3.01 8.53 3.94
N LEU A 77 3.65 7.36 4.04
CA LEU A 77 3.49 6.49 5.20
C LEU A 77 3.91 7.25 6.47
N GLY A 78 3.11 7.11 7.53
CA GLY A 78 3.27 7.86 8.78
C GLY A 78 2.52 9.19 8.83
N THR A 79 1.96 9.69 7.71
CA THR A 79 1.16 10.93 7.74
C THR A 79 -0.12 10.74 8.56
N VAL A 80 -0.43 11.70 9.42
CA VAL A 80 -1.65 11.73 10.21
C VAL A 80 -2.68 12.68 9.59
N ILE A 81 -3.82 12.12 9.17
CA ILE A 81 -4.96 12.85 8.60
C ILE A 81 -6.20 12.56 9.45
N SER A 82 -6.83 13.60 10.00
CA SER A 82 -8.10 13.47 10.75
C SER A 82 -8.08 12.36 11.83
N SER A 83 -7.01 12.33 12.64
CA SER A 83 -6.78 11.34 13.70
C SER A 83 -6.60 9.89 13.19
N LYS A 84 -6.00 9.74 12.01
CA LYS A 84 -5.68 8.45 11.38
C LYS A 84 -4.27 8.52 10.84
N VAL A 85 -3.47 7.49 11.07
CA VAL A 85 -2.13 7.38 10.49
C VAL A 85 -2.17 6.47 9.27
N ILE A 86 -1.53 6.88 8.18
CA ILE A 86 -1.36 6.04 6.98
C ILE A 86 -0.28 5.00 7.28
N THR A 87 -0.61 3.71 7.14
CA THR A 87 0.33 2.60 7.39
C THR A 87 0.60 1.73 6.17
N GLY A 88 -0.20 1.87 5.12
CA GLY A 88 -0.06 1.10 3.89
C GLY A 88 -0.51 1.92 2.67
N ILE A 89 0.22 1.80 1.58
CA ILE A 89 -0.16 2.30 0.25
C ILE A 89 0.10 1.17 -0.74
N ASP A 90 -0.96 0.62 -1.30
CA ASP A 90 -0.91 -0.40 -2.34
C ASP A 90 -1.24 0.22 -3.69
N VAL A 91 -0.51 -0.15 -4.73
CA VAL A 91 -0.71 0.33 -6.10
C VAL A 91 -0.81 -0.87 -7.03
N THR A 92 -1.72 -0.79 -7.99
CA THR A 92 -1.81 -1.74 -9.11
C THR A 92 -1.88 -0.97 -10.43
N THR A 93 -1.07 -1.40 -11.41
CA THR A 93 -1.08 -0.88 -12.78
C THR A 93 -1.22 -2.03 -13.79
N SER A 94 -1.89 -1.77 -14.90
CA SER A 94 -2.07 -2.75 -15.98
C SER A 94 -2.14 -2.06 -17.34
N ASN A 95 -2.03 -2.84 -18.41
CA ASN A 95 -2.18 -2.31 -19.78
C ASN A 95 -3.64 -2.07 -20.21
N THR A 96 -4.63 -2.54 -19.45
CA THR A 96 -6.06 -2.43 -19.81
C THR A 96 -6.77 -1.32 -19.05
N ASP A 97 -6.36 -1.10 -17.80
CA ASP A 97 -7.02 -0.24 -16.84
C ASP A 97 -6.11 0.86 -16.32
N ARG A 98 -6.74 1.91 -15.78
CA ARG A 98 -6.02 2.99 -15.10
C ARG A 98 -5.55 2.49 -13.73
N PRO A 99 -4.45 3.06 -13.18
CA PRO A 99 -3.93 2.66 -11.89
C PRO A 99 -4.97 2.75 -10.78
N GLU A 100 -4.91 1.78 -9.89
CA GLU A 100 -5.67 1.72 -8.66
C GLU A 100 -4.73 1.85 -7.47
N ILE A 101 -5.12 2.67 -6.50
CA ILE A 101 -4.35 2.98 -5.30
C ILE A 101 -5.24 2.66 -4.11
N THR A 102 -4.75 1.84 -3.18
CA THR A 102 -5.42 1.62 -1.90
C THR A 102 -4.58 2.23 -0.79
N ILE A 103 -5.16 3.16 -0.05
CA ILE A 103 -4.52 3.75 1.13
C ILE A 103 -5.15 3.12 2.37
N SER A 104 -4.30 2.55 3.20
CA SER A 104 -4.65 1.84 4.42
C SER A 104 -4.00 2.49 5.63
N GLY A 105 -4.67 2.42 6.76
CA GLY A 105 -4.19 3.03 7.99
C GLY A 105 -5.07 2.71 9.19
N ARG A 106 -4.77 3.33 10.32
CA ARG A 106 -5.46 3.05 11.58
C ARG A 106 -5.70 4.32 12.38
N THR A 107 -6.58 4.22 13.37
CA THR A 107 -6.83 5.30 14.33
C THR A 107 -5.53 5.72 15.02
N CYS A 108 -5.30 7.03 15.14
CA CYS A 108 -4.14 7.62 15.79
C CYS A 108 -4.56 8.85 16.61
N THR A 109 -4.07 8.95 17.86
CA THR A 109 -4.32 10.08 18.76
C THR A 109 -3.17 11.09 18.78
N ILE A 110 -2.07 10.79 18.10
CA ILE A 110 -0.84 11.58 18.12
C ILE A 110 -0.84 12.60 17.00
N ALA A 111 -0.23 13.76 17.27
CA ALA A 111 -0.07 14.81 16.29
C ALA A 111 0.85 14.36 15.15
N ASP A 112 0.52 14.75 13.91
CA ASP A 112 1.31 14.46 12.71
C ASP A 112 2.80 14.82 12.85
N SER A 113 3.12 15.90 13.56
CA SER A 113 4.49 16.38 13.78
C SER A 113 5.34 15.48 14.67
N LEU A 114 4.75 14.49 15.34
CA LEU A 114 5.42 13.58 16.26
C LEU A 114 5.59 12.17 15.67
N VAL A 115 5.06 11.94 14.46
CA VAL A 115 5.12 10.65 13.79
C VAL A 115 6.20 10.67 12.72
N HIS A 116 7.02 9.62 12.69
CA HIS A 116 8.00 9.44 11.63
C HIS A 116 7.32 9.21 10.29
N LYS A 117 7.75 9.98 9.28
CA LYS A 117 7.28 9.86 7.91
C LYS A 117 8.34 9.18 7.06
N TYR A 118 7.93 8.52 6.00
CA TYR A 118 8.84 7.74 5.15
C TYR A 118 8.88 8.27 3.74
N ASP A 119 10.08 8.23 3.16
CA ASP A 119 10.32 8.64 1.78
C ASP A 119 9.58 7.72 0.80
N MET A 120 8.82 8.33 -0.10
CA MET A 120 8.00 7.68 -1.12
C MET A 120 8.44 8.07 -2.54
N SER A 121 9.62 8.67 -2.71
CA SER A 121 10.08 9.20 -4.01
C SER A 121 10.19 8.13 -5.11
N ASP A 122 10.39 6.86 -4.74
CA ASP A 122 10.49 5.77 -5.71
C ASP A 122 9.12 5.27 -6.23
N LEU A 123 8.01 5.78 -5.69
CA LEU A 123 6.63 5.42 -6.06
C LEU A 123 5.97 6.53 -6.89
N GLU A 124 6.50 6.78 -8.08
CA GLU A 124 5.84 7.61 -9.09
C GLU A 124 5.08 6.72 -10.08
N ILE A 125 3.76 6.91 -10.18
CA ILE A 125 2.90 6.01 -10.95
C ILE A 125 2.26 6.78 -12.10
N ALA A 126 2.46 6.33 -13.33
CA ALA A 126 1.83 6.98 -14.48
C ALA A 126 0.30 6.82 -14.43
N GLY A 127 -0.48 7.91 -14.47
CA GLY A 127 -1.96 7.86 -14.40
C GLY A 127 -2.67 7.26 -15.62
N VAL A 128 -1.90 6.87 -16.65
CA VAL A 128 -2.40 6.32 -17.92
C VAL A 128 -2.71 4.82 -17.83
N ARG A 129 -3.44 4.30 -18.82
CA ARG A 129 -3.68 2.85 -18.98
C ARG A 129 -2.42 2.15 -19.49
N LYS A 130 -1.45 1.96 -18.61
CA LYS A 130 -0.16 1.37 -18.92
C LYS A 130 0.40 0.71 -17.68
N ALA A 131 0.88 -0.53 -17.81
CA ALA A 131 1.66 -1.16 -16.77
C ALA A 131 2.98 -0.39 -16.60
N THR A 132 3.27 0.01 -15.36
CA THR A 132 4.46 0.80 -15.02
C THR A 132 5.35 -0.08 -14.15
N PRO A 133 6.55 -0.47 -14.60
CA PRO A 133 7.46 -1.26 -13.78
C PRO A 133 7.87 -0.45 -12.54
N ILE A 134 7.96 -1.11 -11.39
CA ILE A 134 8.31 -0.49 -10.11
C ILE A 134 9.53 -1.20 -9.56
N GLY A 135 10.64 -0.47 -9.41
CA GLY A 135 11.90 -0.99 -8.88
C GLY A 135 12.62 -2.00 -9.76
N VAL A 136 12.23 -2.11 -11.04
CA VAL A 136 12.81 -3.01 -12.01
C VAL A 136 12.92 -2.38 -13.39
N THR A 137 13.92 -2.81 -14.14
CA THR A 137 14.08 -2.56 -15.58
C THR A 137 13.91 -3.87 -16.32
N ALA A 138 12.89 -3.98 -17.17
CA ALA A 138 12.66 -5.15 -18.02
C ALA A 138 13.75 -5.27 -19.11
N ASP A 139 14.09 -6.51 -19.47
CA ASP A 139 15.07 -6.80 -20.52
C ASP A 139 14.58 -6.39 -21.91
N THR A 140 15.49 -6.38 -22.88
CA THR A 140 15.13 -6.16 -24.30
C THR A 140 14.19 -7.27 -24.77
N ASP A 141 13.18 -6.91 -25.56
CA ASP A 141 12.13 -7.81 -26.07
C ASP A 141 11.22 -8.44 -24.99
N VAL A 142 11.18 -7.85 -23.78
CA VAL A 142 10.24 -8.19 -22.72
C VAL A 142 9.26 -7.05 -22.50
N ALA A 143 7.97 -7.36 -22.51
CA ALA A 143 6.90 -6.39 -22.26
C ALA A 143 6.41 -6.50 -20.82
N VAL A 144 6.23 -5.37 -20.15
CA VAL A 144 5.56 -5.30 -18.84
C VAL A 144 4.05 -5.37 -19.04
N THR A 145 3.39 -6.32 -18.38
CA THR A 145 1.94 -6.57 -18.54
C THR A 145 1.11 -6.07 -17.37
N GLY A 146 1.71 -6.04 -16.18
CA GLY A 146 1.12 -5.55 -14.94
C GLY A 146 2.20 -5.27 -13.90
N SER A 147 1.89 -4.44 -12.91
CA SER A 147 2.76 -4.25 -11.75
C SER A 147 1.93 -3.91 -10.52
N THR A 148 2.31 -4.51 -9.39
CA THR A 148 1.77 -4.20 -8.07
C THR A 148 2.90 -3.71 -7.17
N ALA A 149 2.60 -2.78 -6.27
CA ALA A 149 3.51 -2.38 -5.21
C ALA A 149 2.76 -2.19 -3.90
N SER A 150 3.40 -2.55 -2.79
CA SER A 150 2.89 -2.40 -1.43
C SER A 150 3.95 -1.70 -0.61
N ALA A 151 3.67 -0.46 -0.22
CA ALA A 151 4.48 0.32 0.68
C ALA A 151 3.87 0.23 2.08
N THR A 152 4.62 -0.27 3.06
CA THR A 152 4.10 -0.54 4.41
C THR A 152 5.04 -0.04 5.50
N VAL A 153 4.45 0.32 6.64
CA VAL A 153 5.16 0.62 7.89
C VAL A 153 4.53 -0.16 9.04
N SER A 154 5.36 -0.53 9.99
CA SER A 154 4.91 -1.08 11.27
C SER A 154 4.60 0.05 12.24
N THR A 155 3.79 -0.26 13.26
CA THR A 155 3.56 0.67 14.36
C THR A 155 3.72 -0.02 15.70
N ALA A 156 4.35 0.65 16.66
CA ALA A 156 4.31 0.28 18.07
C ALA A 156 3.31 1.19 18.77
N VAL A 157 2.52 0.65 19.67
CA VAL A 157 1.53 1.39 20.45
C VAL A 157 1.78 1.15 21.93
N VAL A 158 1.66 2.21 22.73
CA VAL A 158 1.57 2.13 24.19
C VAL A 158 0.20 2.61 24.61
N LEU A 159 -0.44 1.85 25.48
CA LEU A 159 -1.73 2.18 26.07
C LEU A 159 -1.53 2.73 27.49
N ASP A 160 -2.43 3.63 27.91
CA ASP A 160 -2.48 4.11 29.28
C ASP A 160 -3.15 3.09 30.23
N SER A 161 -3.29 3.46 31.51
CA SER A 161 -3.92 2.61 32.53
C SER A 161 -5.41 2.33 32.27
N ASP A 162 -6.05 3.13 31.42
CA ASP A 162 -7.46 3.01 31.06
C ASP A 162 -7.65 2.28 29.71
N GLY A 163 -6.55 1.85 29.08
CA GLY A 163 -6.55 1.14 27.80
C GLY A 163 -6.65 2.05 26.58
N ALA A 164 -6.46 3.36 26.72
CA ALA A 164 -6.46 4.31 25.61
C ALA A 164 -5.04 4.52 25.05
N PHE A 165 -4.94 4.94 23.78
CA PHE A 165 -3.67 5.21 23.11
C PHE A 165 -2.89 6.34 23.80
N ALA A 166 -1.79 5.99 24.48
CA ALA A 166 -0.89 6.94 25.13
C ALA A 166 0.20 7.44 24.19
N CYS A 167 0.82 6.52 23.43
CA CYS A 167 1.73 6.87 22.34
C CYS A 167 1.76 5.78 21.25
N MET A 168 2.34 6.15 20.12
CA MET A 168 2.43 5.38 18.89
C MET A 168 3.71 5.84 18.20
N ASP A 169 4.47 4.88 17.73
CA ASP A 169 5.63 5.11 16.88
C ASP A 169 5.43 4.34 15.58
N VAL A 170 5.94 4.90 14.48
CA VAL A 170 5.89 4.30 13.14
C VAL A 170 7.32 3.95 12.75
N TYR A 171 7.54 2.70 12.36
CA TYR A 171 8.88 2.20 12.07
C TYR A 171 8.89 1.17 10.93
N GLY A 172 10.08 0.86 10.43
CA GLY A 172 10.31 -0.28 9.53
C GLY A 172 9.68 -0.13 8.14
N GLY A 173 9.76 1.06 7.55
CA GLY A 173 9.25 1.31 6.21
C GLY A 173 9.86 0.41 5.15
N ARG A 174 9.02 -0.21 4.32
CA ARG A 174 9.41 -1.07 3.21
C ARG A 174 8.44 -0.95 2.05
N VAL A 175 8.97 -0.93 0.83
CA VAL A 175 8.21 -1.10 -0.40
C VAL A 175 8.56 -2.46 -0.99
N GLU A 176 7.55 -3.24 -1.34
CA GLU A 176 7.68 -4.47 -2.10
C GLU A 176 6.87 -4.34 -3.38
N ALA A 177 7.45 -4.72 -4.53
CA ALA A 177 6.81 -4.62 -5.82
C ALA A 177 6.94 -5.92 -6.60
N THR A 178 5.89 -6.29 -7.31
CA THR A 178 5.89 -7.40 -8.26
C THR A 178 5.56 -6.88 -9.65
N THR A 179 6.35 -7.25 -10.64
CA THR A 179 6.15 -6.86 -12.04
C THR A 179 5.93 -8.11 -12.88
N ASP A 180 4.82 -8.14 -13.62
CA ASP A 180 4.48 -9.20 -14.56
C ASP A 180 5.07 -8.91 -15.93
N LEU A 181 5.65 -9.95 -16.54
CA LEU A 181 6.46 -9.89 -17.74
C LEU A 181 5.93 -10.85 -18.80
N ALA A 182 6.01 -10.43 -20.07
CA ALA A 182 5.74 -11.27 -21.23
C ALA A 182 6.90 -11.18 -22.24
N GLY A 183 7.48 -12.33 -22.58
CA GLY A 183 8.54 -12.46 -23.57
C GLY A 183 8.00 -12.30 -24.98
N CYS A 184 8.46 -11.27 -25.70
CA CYS A 184 8.09 -10.96 -27.09
C CYS A 184 9.17 -11.42 -28.08
N GLY A 185 9.86 -12.53 -27.77
CA GLY A 185 10.98 -13.06 -28.56
C GLY A 185 12.15 -13.60 -27.73
N ALA A 186 12.12 -13.40 -26.42
CA ALA A 186 13.08 -13.90 -25.45
C ALA A 186 12.34 -14.44 -24.20
N ASP A 187 13.06 -15.12 -23.32
CA ASP A 187 12.52 -15.49 -22.00
C ASP A 187 12.27 -14.21 -21.16
N PRO A 188 11.18 -14.17 -20.37
CA PRO A 188 10.82 -12.99 -19.58
C PRO A 188 11.85 -12.71 -18.49
N GLY A 189 12.69 -11.70 -18.73
CA GLY A 189 13.74 -11.24 -17.82
C GLY A 189 13.59 -9.76 -17.44
N ALA A 190 14.13 -9.43 -16.26
CA ALA A 190 14.23 -8.08 -15.74
C ALA A 190 15.35 -8.01 -14.68
N ALA A 191 15.92 -6.83 -14.48
CA ALA A 191 16.88 -6.54 -13.42
C ALA A 191 16.26 -5.61 -12.38
N ALA A 192 16.67 -5.73 -11.11
CA ALA A 192 16.32 -4.75 -10.09
C ALA A 192 17.02 -3.41 -10.35
N ASP A 193 16.30 -2.32 -10.13
CA ASP A 193 16.85 -0.98 -10.20
C ASP A 193 17.83 -0.71 -9.03
N THR A 194 18.59 0.39 -9.14
CA THR A 194 19.55 0.76 -8.09
C THR A 194 18.85 0.97 -6.75
N GLY A 195 19.33 0.27 -5.71
CA GLY A 195 18.76 0.35 -4.36
C GLY A 195 17.62 -0.63 -4.08
N TRP A 196 17.16 -1.38 -5.08
CA TRP A 196 16.18 -2.45 -4.93
C TRP A 196 16.88 -3.81 -4.82
N THR A 197 16.27 -4.74 -4.09
CA THR A 197 16.75 -6.11 -3.91
C THR A 197 15.72 -7.09 -4.46
N ILE A 198 16.15 -8.05 -5.28
CA ILE A 198 15.28 -9.13 -5.77
C ILE A 198 14.96 -10.09 -4.62
N SER A 199 13.67 -10.32 -4.37
CA SER A 199 13.16 -11.33 -3.44
C SER A 199 12.54 -12.54 -4.13
N GLY A 200 12.22 -12.44 -5.43
CA GLY A 200 11.68 -13.56 -6.21
C GLY A 200 11.76 -13.32 -7.73
N GLY A 201 11.85 -14.41 -8.50
CA GLY A 201 11.96 -14.34 -9.96
C GLY A 201 13.28 -13.73 -10.49
N PRO A 202 13.35 -13.37 -11.78
CA PRO A 202 12.35 -13.65 -12.82
C PRO A 202 12.21 -15.16 -13.03
N SER A 203 10.98 -15.67 -13.01
CA SER A 203 10.70 -17.09 -13.23
C SER A 203 9.65 -17.27 -14.32
N ASP A 204 9.91 -18.19 -15.25
CA ASP A 204 8.99 -18.52 -16.33
C ASP A 204 7.78 -19.31 -15.79
N ALA A 205 6.60 -18.72 -15.89
CA ALA A 205 5.33 -19.42 -15.78
C ALA A 205 4.88 -19.79 -17.21
N GLN A 206 5.08 -21.05 -17.60
CA GLN A 206 4.62 -21.54 -18.90
C GLN A 206 3.15 -21.95 -18.85
N GLU A 207 2.21 -21.00 -18.97
CA GLU A 207 0.83 -21.31 -19.43
C GLU A 207 0.22 -20.16 -20.25
N ASN A 208 0.75 -19.91 -21.46
CA ASN A 208 -0.03 -19.33 -22.55
C ASN A 208 0.55 -19.80 -23.90
N THR A 209 -0.29 -20.34 -24.78
CA THR A 209 0.10 -21.13 -25.96
C THR A 209 0.76 -20.34 -27.11
N GLY A 210 1.30 -19.14 -26.84
CA GLY A 210 2.00 -18.29 -27.82
C GLY A 210 3.19 -17.47 -27.30
N TYR A 211 3.34 -17.24 -25.98
CA TYR A 211 4.41 -16.41 -25.40
C TYR A 211 4.80 -16.92 -24.00
N SER A 212 6.08 -16.79 -23.62
CA SER A 212 6.54 -17.04 -22.26
C SER A 212 6.14 -15.88 -21.35
N THR A 213 5.60 -16.20 -20.18
CA THR A 213 5.24 -15.21 -19.15
C THR A 213 6.02 -15.46 -17.88
N GLY A 214 6.28 -14.43 -17.09
CA GLY A 214 6.98 -14.55 -15.82
C GLY A 214 6.69 -13.37 -14.91
N SER A 215 7.25 -13.39 -13.71
CA SER A 215 7.17 -12.26 -12.79
C SER A 215 8.47 -12.11 -12.00
N ILE A 216 8.76 -10.88 -11.60
CA ILE A 216 9.88 -10.53 -10.73
C ILE A 216 9.33 -9.78 -9.51
N THR A 217 9.82 -10.13 -8.33
CA THR A 217 9.49 -9.44 -7.08
C THR A 217 10.76 -8.81 -6.52
N VAL A 218 10.65 -7.52 -6.21
CA VAL A 218 11.72 -6.72 -5.61
C VAL A 218 11.22 -6.03 -4.34
N PHE A 219 12.14 -5.67 -3.46
CA PHE A 219 11.85 -4.83 -2.31
C PHE A 219 12.95 -3.80 -2.07
N LYS A 220 12.57 -2.72 -1.40
CA LYS A 220 13.45 -1.67 -0.90
C LYS A 220 12.99 -1.25 0.48
N ASN A 221 13.92 -1.20 1.44
CA ASN A 221 13.65 -0.55 2.72
C ASN A 221 13.75 0.96 2.48
N ILE A 222 12.70 1.69 2.88
CA ILE A 222 12.62 3.15 2.69
C ILE A 222 13.07 3.86 3.97
N SER A 223 13.80 4.95 3.80
CA SER A 223 14.28 5.77 4.90
C SER A 223 13.19 6.65 5.46
N GLN A 224 13.35 7.01 6.73
CA GLN A 224 12.58 8.09 7.32
C GLN A 224 12.94 9.40 6.62
N ASP A 225 11.91 10.18 6.27
CA ASP A 225 12.02 11.54 5.74
C ASP A 225 12.41 12.50 6.90
N THR A 226 13.50 13.26 6.72
CA THR A 226 14.13 14.10 7.77
C THR A 226 13.78 15.57 7.65
#